data_AF-A0A8J7YLS7-F1
#
_entry.id   AF-A0A8J7YLS7-F1
#
_cell.length_a   1.000
_cell.length_b   1.000
_cell.length_c   1.000
_cell.angle_alpha   90.00
_cell.angle_beta   90.00
_cell.angle_gamma   90.00
#
_symmetry.space_group_name_H-M   'P 1'
#
loop_
_entity.id
_entity.type
_entity.pdbx_description
1 polymer ?
#
loop_
_entity_poly.entity_id
_entity_poly.type
_entity_poly.pdbx_seq_one_letter_code
_entity_poly.pdbx_strand_id
1 'polypeptide(L)'
;MGYSVIEDVEDRVGNTIIRRKIIKTDDSQFPSGYRYALHYGYTDGQGTILRYDNENETPGRHERHTSDGVEEIDFPGMAVLRQRFISEVEARQ
;
A
#
# COMPACT_ATOMS: atom_id res chain seq x y z
N MET A 1 4.80 -16.57 -15.08
CA MET A 1 4.78 -15.52 -14.06
C MET A 1 4.79 -16.18 -12.70
N GLY A 2 5.90 -16.03 -11.98
CA GLY A 2 6.03 -16.48 -10.60
C GLY A 2 5.67 -15.35 -9.66
N TYR A 3 5.02 -15.66 -8.55
CA TYR A 3 4.83 -14.68 -7.48
C TYR A 3 5.16 -15.29 -6.13
N SER A 4 5.59 -14.44 -5.20
CA SER A 4 5.84 -14.81 -3.81
C SER A 4 5.19 -13.80 -2.90
N VAL A 5 4.33 -14.28 -2.00
CA VAL A 5 3.73 -13.44 -0.98
C VAL A 5 4.80 -13.13 0.05
N ILE A 6 5.14 -11.84 0.18
CA ILE A 6 6.06 -11.34 1.18
C ILE A 6 5.30 -10.98 2.45
N GLU A 7 4.14 -10.35 2.30
CA GLU A 7 3.28 -9.93 3.39
C GLU A 7 1.81 -9.98 2.93
N ASP A 8 0.93 -10.56 3.73
CA ASP A 8 -0.53 -10.45 3.57
C ASP A 8 -1.13 -10.53 4.97
N VAL A 9 -1.17 -9.38 5.64
CA VAL A 9 -1.61 -9.24 7.02
C VAL A 9 -2.63 -8.12 7.15
N GLU A 10 -3.53 -8.28 8.12
CA GLU A 10 -4.56 -7.32 8.46
C GLU A 10 -4.62 -7.19 9.99
N ASP A 11 -4.32 -6.01 10.50
CA ASP A 11 -4.42 -5.67 11.91
C ASP A 11 -5.63 -4.76 12.12
N ARG A 12 -6.46 -5.06 13.11
CA ARG A 12 -7.60 -4.23 13.49
C ARG A 12 -7.36 -3.65 14.87
N VAL A 13 -7.40 -2.32 14.97
CA VAL A 13 -7.15 -1.58 16.21
C VAL A 13 -8.31 -0.61 16.43
N GLY A 14 -9.19 -0.93 17.38
CA GLY A 14 -10.40 -0.14 17.62
C GLY A 14 -11.30 -0.07 16.39
N ASN A 15 -11.53 1.15 15.89
CA ASN A 15 -12.29 1.43 14.66
C ASN A 15 -11.43 1.57 13.41
N THR A 16 -10.14 1.20 13.48
CA THR A 16 -9.20 1.30 12.35
C THR A 16 -8.69 -0.07 11.91
N ILE A 17 -8.30 -0.14 10.64
CA ILE A 17 -7.77 -1.33 9.99
C ILE A 17 -6.48 -0.98 9.27
N ILE A 18 -5.44 -1.79 9.46
CA ILE A 18 -4.16 -1.69 8.78
C ILE A 18 -3.96 -2.98 7.99
N ARG A 19 -4.11 -2.90 6.67
CA ARG A 19 -3.87 -4.01 5.75
C ARG A 19 -2.55 -3.80 5.01
N ARG A 20 -1.70 -4.81 5.01
CA ARG A 20 -0.41 -4.78 4.30
C ARG A 20 -0.31 -6.01 3.42
N LYS A 21 -0.46 -5.80 2.12
CA LYS A 21 -0.31 -6.83 1.10
C LYS A 21 0.88 -6.48 0.21
N ILE A 22 1.87 -7.34 0.18
CA ILE A 22 3.10 -7.20 -0.61
C ILE A 22 3.37 -8.54 -1.30
N ILE A 23 3.39 -8.51 -2.62
CA ILE A 23 3.70 -9.66 -3.47
C ILE A 23 4.91 -9.28 -4.32
N LYS A 24 5.95 -10.12 -4.29
CA LYS A 24 7.05 -10.06 -5.25
C LYS A 24 6.63 -10.79 -6.52
N THR A 25 6.82 -10.16 -7.68
CA THR A 25 6.35 -10.67 -8.98
C THR A 25 7.35 -10.36 -10.09
N ASP A 26 7.36 -11.17 -11.14
CA ASP A 26 8.10 -10.96 -12.39
C ASP A 26 7.22 -10.39 -13.53
N ASP A 27 6.00 -9.99 -13.20
CA ASP A 27 5.03 -9.46 -14.15
C ASP A 27 5.44 -8.08 -14.68
N SER A 28 5.45 -7.94 -16.01
CA SER A 28 5.79 -6.69 -16.71
C SER A 28 4.86 -5.51 -16.40
N GLN A 29 3.65 -5.76 -15.90
CA GLN A 29 2.75 -4.70 -15.41
C GLN A 29 3.30 -4.02 -14.14
N PHE A 30 4.17 -4.70 -13.40
CA PHE A 30 4.78 -4.25 -12.17
C PHE A 30 6.32 -4.20 -12.33
N PRO A 31 6.86 -3.23 -13.09
CA PRO A 31 8.29 -3.13 -13.38
C PRO A 31 9.17 -2.93 -12.12
N SER A 32 8.56 -2.51 -11.01
CA SER A 32 9.20 -2.44 -9.69
C SER A 32 9.58 -3.82 -9.12
N GLY A 33 9.04 -4.91 -9.68
CA GLY A 33 9.14 -6.28 -9.16
C GLY A 33 8.20 -6.56 -8.00
N TYR A 34 7.29 -5.64 -7.67
CA TYR A 34 6.34 -5.77 -6.56
C TYR A 34 4.94 -5.32 -6.97
N ARG A 35 3.94 -6.12 -6.60
CA ARG A 35 2.53 -5.73 -6.53
C ARG A 35 2.18 -5.54 -5.06
N TYR A 36 1.65 -4.38 -4.69
CA TYR A 36 1.35 -4.12 -3.28
C TYR A 36 0.09 -3.27 -3.10
N ALA A 37 -0.53 -3.44 -1.93
CA ALA A 37 -1.60 -2.62 -1.41
C ALA A 37 -1.41 -2.47 0.10
N LEU A 38 -0.94 -1.30 0.53
CA LEU A 38 -0.81 -0.89 1.91
C LEU A 38 -1.97 0.05 2.22
N HIS A 39 -2.84 -0.30 3.16
CA HIS A 39 -4.07 0.43 3.41
C HIS A 39 -4.28 0.62 4.90
N TYR A 40 -4.49 1.87 5.29
CA TYR A 40 -4.93 2.28 6.60
C TYR A 40 -6.24 3.04 6.45
N GLY A 41 -7.27 2.58 7.14
CA GLY A 41 -8.62 3.13 7.01
C GLY A 41 -9.48 2.78 8.21
N TYR A 42 -10.76 3.11 8.11
CA TYR A 42 -11.74 2.78 9.13
C TYR A 42 -12.40 1.42 8.89
N THR A 43 -12.69 0.69 9.96
CA THR A 43 -13.34 -0.63 9.89
C THR A 43 -14.81 -0.59 9.47
N ASP A 44 -15.45 0.57 9.61
CA ASP A 44 -16.88 0.79 9.33
C ASP A 44 -17.15 1.34 7.92
N GLY A 45 -16.11 1.38 7.07
CA GLY A 45 -16.25 1.89 5.70
C GLY A 45 -16.30 3.41 5.61
N GLN A 46 -15.99 4.16 6.69
CA GLN A 46 -15.87 5.63 6.65
C GLN A 46 -14.76 6.14 5.73
N GLY A 47 -13.91 5.25 5.21
CA GLY A 47 -13.01 5.55 4.10
C GLY A 47 -11.54 5.26 4.41
N THR A 48 -10.72 5.62 3.43
CA THR A 48 -9.27 5.49 3.47
C THR A 48 -8.67 6.69 4.21
N ILE A 49 -7.85 6.42 5.23
CA ILE A 49 -7.05 7.45 5.90
C ILE A 49 -5.73 7.63 5.13
N LEU A 50 -5.09 6.52 4.78
CA LEU A 50 -3.84 6.47 4.03
C LEU A 50 -3.76 5.17 3.23
N ARG A 51 -3.41 5.24 1.96
CA ARG A 51 -3.16 4.04 1.16
C ARG A 51 -2.00 4.26 0.20
N TYR A 52 -1.17 3.24 0.04
CA TYR A 52 -0.20 3.14 -1.03
C TYR A 52 -0.49 1.90 -1.84
N ASP A 53 -0.57 2.05 -3.15
CA ASP A 53 -0.68 0.91 -4.05
C ASP A 53 -0.08 1.23 -5.43
N ASN A 54 -0.02 0.20 -6.25
CA ASN A 54 0.36 0.30 -7.65
C ASN A 54 -0.58 -0.50 -8.55
N GLU A 55 -1.81 -0.72 -8.08
CA GLU A 55 -2.85 -1.45 -8.82
C GLU A 55 -3.79 -0.45 -9.50
N ASN A 56 -3.27 0.27 -10.48
CA ASN A 56 -4.01 1.27 -11.24
C ASN A 56 -3.94 0.98 -12.76
N GLU A 57 -4.64 1.80 -13.55
CA GLU A 57 -4.73 1.63 -15.01
C GLU A 57 -3.40 1.88 -15.73
N THR A 58 -2.43 2.54 -15.07
CA THR A 58 -1.13 2.90 -15.63
C THR A 58 -0.04 1.96 -15.10
N PRO A 59 0.52 1.06 -15.93
CA PRO A 59 1.57 0.14 -15.49
C PRO A 59 2.78 0.86 -14.88
N GLY A 60 3.26 0.35 -13.75
CA GLY A 60 4.41 0.91 -13.04
C GLY A 60 4.17 2.23 -12.30
N ARG A 61 2.95 2.78 -12.31
CA ARG A 61 2.61 3.97 -11.54
C ARG A 61 2.34 3.61 -10.09
N HIS A 62 2.93 4.39 -9.17
CA HIS A 62 2.77 4.21 -7.74
C HIS A 62 1.99 5.38 -7.17
N GLU A 63 0.99 5.10 -6.35
CA GLU A 63 0.09 6.13 -5.83
C GLU A 63 0.08 6.14 -4.31
N ARG A 64 -0.08 7.35 -3.76
CA ARG A 64 -0.43 7.60 -2.37
C ARG A 64 -1.81 8.24 -2.36
N HIS A 65 -2.70 7.69 -1.53
CA HIS A 65 -4.07 8.14 -1.36
C HIS A 65 -4.24 8.61 0.08
N THR A 66 -4.75 9.82 0.26
CA THR A 66 -5.14 10.38 1.56
C THR A 66 -6.54 10.99 1.46
N SER A 67 -7.04 11.56 2.56
CA SER A 67 -8.26 12.38 2.55
C SER A 67 -8.18 13.59 1.60
N ASP A 68 -6.98 14.06 1.29
CA ASP A 68 -6.75 15.25 0.46
C ASP A 68 -6.71 14.92 -1.04
N GLY A 69 -6.61 13.64 -1.39
CA GLY A 69 -6.64 13.18 -2.77
C GLY A 69 -5.65 12.05 -3.06
N VAL A 70 -5.35 11.88 -4.35
CA VAL A 70 -4.43 10.88 -4.87
C VAL A 70 -3.24 11.60 -5.50
N GLU A 71 -2.04 11.21 -5.12
CA GLU A 71 -0.79 11.70 -5.70
C GLU A 71 0.04 10.53 -6.23
N GLU A 72 0.73 10.77 -7.33
CA GLU A 72 1.75 9.86 -7.83
C GLU A 72 3.04 10.04 -7.03
N ILE A 73 3.71 8.94 -6.72
CA ILE A 73 4.97 8.93 -5.97
C ILE A 73 6.03 8.13 -6.73
N ASP A 74 7.29 8.45 -6.49
CA ASP A 74 8.38 7.55 -6.85
C ASP A 74 8.38 6.29 -5.98
N PHE A 75 8.83 5.17 -6.53
CA PHE A 75 9.01 3.92 -5.77
C PHE A 75 10.42 3.84 -5.18
N PRO A 76 10.62 4.09 -3.87
CA PRO A 76 11.94 4.06 -3.25
C PRO A 76 12.45 2.63 -2.98
N GLY A 77 11.72 1.61 -3.43
CA GLY A 77 11.92 0.22 -3.02
C GLY A 77 10.95 -0.21 -1.92
N MET A 78 10.66 -1.52 -1.88
CA MET A 78 9.56 -2.05 -1.07
C MET A 78 9.76 -1.84 0.44
N ALA A 79 10.98 -2.04 0.94
CA ALA A 79 11.30 -1.87 2.36
C ALA A 79 11.12 -0.42 2.82
N VAL A 80 11.59 0.55 2.02
CA VAL A 80 11.48 1.98 2.34
C VAL A 80 10.03 2.43 2.29
N LEU A 81 9.28 2.03 1.26
CA LEU A 81 7.87 2.37 1.13
C LEU A 81 7.03 1.78 2.28
N ARG A 82 7.29 0.52 2.64
CA ARG A 82 6.65 -0.14 3.78
C ARG A 82 6.93 0.61 5.08
N GLN A 83 8.18 0.98 5.33
CA GLN A 83 8.54 1.73 6.55
C GLN A 83 7.86 3.10 6.58
N ARG A 84 7.85 3.83 5.46
CA ARG A 84 7.13 5.11 5.35
C ARG A 84 5.66 4.94 5.71
N PHE A 85 5.00 3.93 5.16
CA PHE A 85 3.60 3.63 5.48
C PHE A 85 3.39 3.40 6.98
N ILE A 86 4.18 2.53 7.62
CA ILE A 86 4.05 2.25 9.05
C ILE A 86 4.24 3.53 9.89
N SER A 87 5.29 4.30 9.62
CA SER A 87 5.54 5.54 10.35
C SER A 87 4.43 6.57 10.17
N GLU A 88 3.81 6.65 8.99
CA GLU A 88 2.67 7.54 8.76
C GLU A 88 1.38 7.04 9.42
N VAL A 89 1.19 5.72 9.56
CA VAL A 89 0.10 5.14 10.34
C VAL A 89 0.28 5.46 11.82
N GLU A 90 1.47 5.20 12.39
CA GLU A 90 1.79 5.48 13.79
C GLU A 90 1.61 6.97 14.13
N ALA A 91 1.97 7.88 13.23
CA ALA A 91 1.76 9.32 13.43
C ALA A 91 0.28 9.76 13.38
N ARG A 92 -0.64 8.87 13.01
CA ARG A 92 -2.09 9.11 12.86
C ARG A 92 -2.94 8.26 13.82
N GLN A 93 -2.30 7.48 14.70
CA GLN A 93 -2.98 6.80 15.81
C GLN A 93 -3.11 7.75 17.00
#